data_AF-A0A6L7MFC0-F1
#
_entry.id   AF-A0A6L7MFC0-F1
#
_cell.length_a   1.000
_cell.length_b   1.000
_cell.length_c   1.000
_cell.angle_alpha   90.00
_cell.angle_beta   90.00
_cell.angle_gamma   90.00
#
_symmetry.space_group_name_H-M   'P 1'
#
loop_
_entity.id
_entity.type
_entity.pdbx_description
1 polymer ?
#
loop_
_entity_poly.entity_id
_entity_poly.type
_entity_poly.pdbx_seq_one_letter_code
_entity_poly.pdbx_strand_id
1 'polypeptide(L)'
;MGFEQGFADAHRGGGVYGISATREHLESDGGDQVVARGNHASRAHDYGSCCEVRHGVLLSRLVCHRTCFPAGAVPITSASLYEIHWELYILSQPPREPVPISLNLTKRVAIPSIYRGWWVVSVPFLAAAIGTGAGQYGFGIFIEPLEDTFGWTRSQISASLSFTAVGSLIAPILGRIMDKYGTKHVITISLALTAVGFLLRPFMTELWHWYALSLLQYAGYTGASMLPAGKLVGLWFHRTRGRVMGITAMGNNFGGLIVPPMLGGILTLASWQEAYVALGVMSVLLVFYTLAAVRDFPSVSELGDQLDSAPGDRSVSQIIGGVSVRDALRSKAFYAIMLSIVMGTFTYSAILPQIITHLVDQGVSLAVATTALSVFAIMGMVGKFVMGFLAERISARYTLIINLLGQATFVTVMIWAGSPLIMWISVPLFGYFNGAFGALFQIVVQDAFGIRNYGSIMGIINMSSMISFGIGPILAGLSYDITGSYEFVFATVAVMFAVGALSLTQAKTPTPQVAVAR
;
A
#
# COMPACT_ATOMS: atom_id res chain seq x y z
N MET A 1 -24.11 3.25 -49.56
CA MET A 1 -23.30 2.01 -49.55
C MET A 1 -23.21 1.56 -48.10
N GLY A 2 -23.78 0.40 -47.77
CA GLY A 2 -23.74 -0.19 -46.43
C GLY A 2 -23.75 -1.71 -46.61
N PHE A 3 -23.10 -2.43 -45.70
CA PHE A 3 -22.97 -3.89 -45.77
C PHE A 3 -23.84 -4.55 -44.72
N GLU A 4 -24.74 -5.42 -45.17
CA GLU A 4 -25.34 -6.45 -44.32
C GLU A 4 -24.37 -7.63 -44.20
N GLN A 5 -24.28 -8.23 -43.02
CA GLN A 5 -24.82 -9.58 -42.77
C GLN A 5 -24.52 -9.98 -41.33
N GLY A 6 -25.50 -10.60 -40.67
CA GLY A 6 -25.35 -11.25 -39.38
C GLY A 6 -25.83 -12.70 -39.45
N PHE A 7 -25.29 -13.55 -38.60
CA PHE A 7 -25.80 -14.90 -38.37
C PHE A 7 -25.69 -15.26 -36.88
N ALA A 8 -26.59 -16.11 -36.42
CA ALA A 8 -26.86 -16.34 -34.99
C ALA A 8 -26.38 -17.72 -34.49
N ASP A 9 -26.59 -17.94 -33.19
CA ASP A 9 -26.19 -19.11 -32.40
C ASP A 9 -26.55 -20.47 -33.02
N ALA A 10 -25.68 -21.47 -32.83
CA ALA A 10 -25.92 -22.52 -31.81
C ALA A 10 -24.87 -23.64 -31.88
N HIS A 11 -24.38 -24.11 -30.73
CA HIS A 11 -23.90 -25.49 -30.60
C HIS A 11 -24.11 -26.06 -29.19
N ARG A 12 -24.97 -27.09 -29.12
CA ARG A 12 -24.92 -28.14 -28.08
C ARG A 12 -24.21 -29.36 -28.68
N GLY A 13 -23.62 -30.20 -27.83
CA GLY A 13 -23.04 -31.49 -28.22
C GLY A 13 -21.72 -31.75 -27.48
N GLY A 14 -21.53 -32.96 -26.98
CA GLY A 14 -20.31 -33.35 -26.26
C GLY A 14 -19.67 -34.61 -26.82
N GLY A 15 -18.37 -34.78 -26.58
CA GLY A 15 -17.71 -36.09 -26.55
C GLY A 15 -17.74 -36.63 -25.11
N VAL A 16 -17.94 -37.91 -24.82
CA VAL A 16 -17.49 -39.13 -25.54
C VAL A 16 -15.96 -39.17 -25.65
N TYR A 17 -15.33 -39.70 -24.59
CA TYR A 17 -13.97 -40.20 -24.63
C TYR A 17 -14.01 -41.73 -24.61
N GLY A 18 -13.39 -42.36 -25.60
CA GLY A 18 -13.24 -43.82 -25.65
C GLY A 18 -12.65 -44.30 -26.96
N ILE A 19 -11.40 -44.76 -26.91
CA ILE A 19 -10.77 -45.83 -27.71
C ILE A 19 -9.40 -46.11 -27.06
N SER A 20 -8.87 -47.32 -27.27
CA SER A 20 -7.80 -47.93 -26.48
C SER A 20 -6.62 -48.45 -27.32
N ALA A 21 -5.56 -48.88 -26.62
CA ALA A 21 -4.40 -49.65 -27.14
C ALA A 21 -3.36 -48.84 -27.99
N THR A 22 -2.07 -49.21 -28.10
CA THR A 22 -1.33 -50.40 -27.59
C THR A 22 0.17 -50.07 -27.29
N ARG A 23 0.92 -51.09 -26.84
CA ARG A 23 2.40 -51.34 -26.76
C ARG A 23 3.28 -50.67 -27.88
N GLU A 24 4.63 -50.58 -27.79
CA GLU A 24 5.62 -51.49 -27.16
C GLU A 24 7.06 -50.92 -26.95
N HIS A 25 7.75 -51.37 -25.89
CA HIS A 25 9.21 -51.71 -25.77
C HIS A 25 10.38 -50.69 -25.76
N LEU A 26 11.53 -51.22 -25.28
CA LEU A 26 12.92 -50.70 -25.15
C LEU A 26 13.18 -49.67 -24.02
N GLU A 27 14.37 -49.61 -23.40
CA GLU A 27 15.26 -50.64 -22.81
C GLU A 27 16.25 -49.95 -21.82
N SER A 28 17.23 -50.68 -21.28
CA SER A 28 18.17 -50.37 -20.17
C SER A 28 19.01 -49.05 -20.28
N ASP A 29 19.84 -48.60 -19.31
CA ASP A 29 20.66 -49.36 -18.33
C ASP A 29 21.17 -48.54 -17.10
N GLY A 30 21.66 -49.27 -16.08
CA GLY A 30 22.50 -48.77 -14.98
C GLY A 30 21.84 -47.98 -13.83
N GLY A 31 22.19 -48.16 -12.55
CA GLY A 31 23.00 -49.22 -11.93
C GLY A 31 23.82 -48.76 -10.73
N ASP A 32 23.46 -49.19 -9.50
CA ASP A 32 24.41 -49.44 -8.40
C ASP A 32 23.74 -50.20 -7.23
N GLN A 33 24.44 -51.18 -6.64
CA GLN A 33 23.99 -51.95 -5.45
C GLN A 33 25.16 -52.46 -4.59
N VAL A 34 25.10 -52.19 -3.27
CA VAL A 34 25.78 -52.94 -2.19
C VAL A 34 24.84 -52.88 -0.97
N VAL A 35 24.09 -53.93 -0.55
CA VAL A 35 24.47 -55.22 0.09
C VAL A 35 25.04 -54.99 1.52
N ALA A 36 24.66 -55.65 2.62
CA ALA A 36 23.83 -56.82 2.99
C ALA A 36 23.30 -56.62 4.46
N ARG A 37 22.50 -57.43 5.19
CA ARG A 37 21.74 -58.71 5.09
C ARG A 37 20.76 -58.73 6.31
N GLY A 38 19.81 -59.65 6.50
CA GLY A 38 19.34 -60.78 5.68
C GLY A 38 18.40 -61.74 6.44
N ASN A 39 17.77 -62.65 5.69
CA ASN A 39 17.15 -63.93 6.09
C ASN A 39 16.16 -64.00 7.27
N HIS A 40 14.87 -64.17 6.95
CA HIS A 40 14.29 -65.52 6.83
C HIS A 40 12.99 -65.49 6.01
N ALA A 41 12.72 -66.55 5.24
CA ALA A 41 11.49 -66.70 4.46
C ALA A 41 11.03 -68.16 4.44
N SER A 42 9.75 -68.40 4.77
CA SER A 42 9.14 -69.74 4.69
C SER A 42 7.62 -69.67 4.49
N ARG A 43 7.21 -69.75 3.22
CA ARG A 43 5.91 -70.26 2.71
C ARG A 43 4.61 -69.75 3.36
N ALA A 44 4.06 -68.74 2.69
CA ALA A 44 2.65 -68.56 2.30
C ALA A 44 1.57 -69.57 2.77
N HIS A 45 0.41 -69.01 3.13
CA HIS A 45 -0.90 -69.52 2.71
C HIS A 45 -1.87 -68.34 2.49
N ASP A 46 -2.63 -68.36 1.40
CA ASP A 46 -3.64 -67.34 1.09
C ASP A 46 -4.91 -67.49 1.93
N TYR A 47 -5.37 -66.40 2.55
CA TYR A 47 -6.76 -66.20 2.98
C TYR A 47 -7.16 -64.72 2.93
N GLY A 48 -7.17 -64.15 1.71
CA GLY A 48 -7.98 -62.96 1.43
C GLY A 48 -9.48 -63.30 1.26
N SER A 49 -10.32 -62.27 1.27
CA SER A 49 -11.75 -62.31 0.89
C SER A 49 -12.73 -63.08 1.81
N CYS A 50 -13.34 -62.39 2.78
CA CYS A 50 -14.56 -62.86 3.50
C CYS A 50 -15.55 -61.77 3.96
N CYS A 51 -15.19 -60.48 3.86
CA CYS A 51 -16.09 -59.35 4.16
C CYS A 51 -15.93 -58.26 3.10
N GLU A 52 -17.04 -57.63 2.68
CA GLU A 52 -17.07 -56.50 1.76
C GLU A 52 -17.37 -55.20 2.52
N VAL A 53 -16.72 -54.09 2.11
CA VAL A 53 -16.97 -52.76 2.66
C VAL A 53 -17.74 -51.93 1.63
N ARG A 54 -18.98 -51.55 1.97
CA ARG A 54 -19.75 -50.59 1.16
C ARG A 54 -19.68 -49.20 1.77
N HIS A 55 -19.17 -48.25 0.99
CA HIS A 55 -19.14 -46.83 1.32
C HIS A 55 -20.44 -46.15 0.87
N GLY A 56 -21.17 -45.55 1.81
CA GLY A 56 -22.22 -44.58 1.54
C GLY A 56 -21.75 -43.16 1.88
N VAL A 57 -22.41 -42.15 1.30
CA VAL A 57 -21.94 -40.73 1.31
C VAL A 57 -21.80 -40.10 2.70
N LEU A 58 -22.34 -40.72 3.77
CA LEU A 58 -22.11 -40.29 5.16
C LEU A 58 -21.63 -41.37 6.14
N LEU A 59 -21.51 -42.65 5.75
CA LEU A 59 -20.96 -43.72 6.61
C LEU A 59 -20.66 -45.00 5.83
N SER A 60 -19.68 -45.77 6.30
CA SER A 60 -19.27 -47.06 5.74
C SER A 60 -19.90 -48.22 6.54
N ARG A 61 -20.27 -49.33 5.88
CA ARG A 61 -20.65 -50.59 6.56
C ARG A 61 -19.86 -51.77 6.03
N LEU A 62 -19.35 -52.60 6.95
CA LEU A 62 -18.89 -53.97 6.66
C LEU A 62 -20.09 -54.91 6.55
N VAL A 63 -20.02 -55.87 5.62
CA VAL A 63 -20.92 -57.02 5.55
C VAL A 63 -20.11 -58.28 5.30
N CYS A 64 -20.35 -59.34 6.08
CA CYS A 64 -19.66 -60.63 5.98
C CYS A 64 -20.71 -61.75 5.79
N HIS A 65 -20.41 -62.77 4.97
CA HIS A 65 -21.35 -63.85 4.70
C HIS A 65 -21.32 -64.97 5.76
N ARG A 66 -22.46 -65.65 5.92
CA ARG A 66 -22.81 -66.45 7.12
C ARG A 66 -22.19 -67.86 7.20
N THR A 67 -21.18 -68.17 6.39
CA THR A 67 -20.70 -69.54 6.10
C THR A 67 -19.32 -69.89 6.67
N CYS A 68 -18.73 -69.05 7.52
CA CYS A 68 -17.36 -69.20 8.02
C CYS A 68 -17.27 -69.62 9.50
N PHE A 69 -17.94 -70.71 9.88
CA PHE A 69 -17.78 -71.35 11.20
C PHE A 69 -17.76 -72.89 11.08
N PRO A 70 -16.72 -73.57 11.60
CA PRO A 70 -16.78 -75.01 11.87
C PRO A 70 -17.81 -75.34 12.95
N ALA A 71 -18.32 -76.58 12.98
CA ALA A 71 -19.37 -76.99 13.90
C ALA A 71 -18.89 -77.08 15.36
N GLY A 72 -19.64 -76.49 16.31
CA GLY A 72 -19.32 -76.60 17.74
C GLY A 72 -19.90 -75.55 18.69
N ALA A 73 -21.03 -74.89 18.38
CA ALA A 73 -21.62 -73.88 19.27
C ALA A 73 -23.16 -73.93 19.31
N VAL A 74 -23.72 -73.75 20.51
CA VAL A 74 -25.17 -73.63 20.79
C VAL A 74 -25.65 -72.22 20.42
N PRO A 75 -26.85 -72.02 19.83
CA PRO A 75 -27.34 -70.69 19.46
C PRO A 75 -27.67 -69.82 20.67
N ILE A 76 -26.82 -68.83 20.96
CA ILE A 76 -27.09 -67.76 21.92
C ILE A 76 -27.91 -66.67 21.23
N THR A 77 -28.98 -66.21 21.88
CA THR A 77 -29.88 -65.17 21.35
C THR A 77 -29.21 -63.78 21.32
N SER A 78 -29.56 -62.99 20.31
CA SER A 78 -28.75 -61.86 19.82
C SER A 78 -28.92 -60.56 20.63
N ALA A 79 -28.61 -60.59 21.92
CA ALA A 79 -28.69 -59.41 22.81
C ALA A 79 -27.43 -59.13 23.67
N SER A 80 -26.58 -60.14 23.94
CA SER A 80 -25.55 -60.07 25.00
C SER A 80 -24.14 -59.60 24.56
N LEU A 81 -23.90 -59.42 23.26
CA LEU A 81 -22.52 -59.28 22.73
C LEU A 81 -21.91 -57.87 22.75
N TYR A 82 -22.66 -56.82 23.14
CA TYR A 82 -22.17 -55.44 23.08
C TYR A 82 -21.47 -54.96 24.36
N GLU A 83 -21.79 -55.50 25.53
CA GLU A 83 -21.21 -55.04 26.82
C GLU A 83 -19.87 -55.72 27.11
N ILE A 84 -19.78 -57.05 26.95
CA ILE A 84 -18.60 -57.86 27.27
C ILE A 84 -17.34 -57.40 26.50
N HIS A 85 -17.52 -56.85 25.29
CA HIS A 85 -16.41 -56.37 24.47
C HIS A 85 -15.74 -55.09 24.98
N TRP A 86 -16.40 -54.32 25.86
CA TRP A 86 -15.84 -53.07 26.41
C TRP A 86 -14.96 -53.31 27.64
N GLU A 87 -15.35 -54.18 28.57
CA GLU A 87 -14.53 -54.45 29.78
C GLU A 87 -13.17 -55.07 29.44
N LEU A 88 -13.14 -56.04 28.52
CA LEU A 88 -11.90 -56.73 28.12
C LEU A 88 -10.91 -55.84 27.35
N TYR A 89 -11.34 -54.72 26.77
CA TYR A 89 -10.44 -53.78 26.10
C TYR A 89 -9.76 -52.78 27.07
N ILE A 90 -10.31 -52.62 28.29
CA ILE A 90 -9.77 -51.71 29.30
C ILE A 90 -8.60 -52.35 30.07
N LEU A 91 -8.60 -53.68 30.23
CA LEU A 91 -7.64 -54.42 31.08
C LEU A 91 -6.30 -54.79 30.41
N SER A 92 -6.05 -54.37 29.17
CA SER A 92 -4.87 -54.80 28.39
C SER A 92 -3.85 -53.71 28.04
N GLN A 93 -4.07 -52.44 28.45
CA GLN A 93 -3.06 -51.40 28.25
C GLN A 93 -2.05 -51.37 29.39
N PRO A 94 -0.73 -51.34 29.10
CA PRO A 94 0.29 -51.18 30.14
C PRO A 94 0.14 -49.81 30.82
N PRO A 95 0.54 -49.67 32.10
CA PRO A 95 0.44 -48.41 32.83
C PRO A 95 1.27 -47.34 32.12
N ARG A 96 0.59 -46.35 31.54
CA ARG A 96 1.27 -45.19 30.95
C ARG A 96 1.90 -44.39 32.08
N GLU A 97 3.18 -44.07 31.94
CA GLU A 97 3.89 -43.22 32.88
C GLU A 97 3.14 -41.89 33.07
N PRO A 98 3.10 -41.32 34.29
CA PRO A 98 2.42 -40.06 34.54
C PRO A 98 3.19 -38.92 33.85
N VAL A 99 2.74 -38.57 32.63
CA VAL A 99 3.25 -37.43 31.87
C VAL A 99 3.22 -36.21 32.78
N PRO A 100 4.36 -35.57 33.09
CA PRO A 100 4.39 -34.43 33.99
C PRO A 100 3.72 -33.24 33.29
N ILE A 101 2.46 -32.98 33.66
CA ILE A 101 1.71 -31.80 33.20
C ILE A 101 2.34 -30.58 33.88
N SER A 102 3.41 -30.06 33.27
CA SER A 102 4.00 -28.76 33.58
C SER A 102 3.03 -27.66 33.14
N LEU A 103 1.99 -27.47 33.96
CA LEU A 103 0.99 -26.43 33.84
C LEU A 103 1.69 -25.08 33.94
N ASN A 104 2.08 -24.53 32.78
CA ASN A 104 2.66 -23.20 32.62
C ASN A 104 1.60 -22.13 32.93
N LEU A 105 1.32 -21.96 34.23
CA LEU A 105 0.43 -20.96 34.83
C LEU A 105 1.00 -19.53 34.72
N THR A 106 1.91 -19.32 33.78
CA THR A 106 2.49 -18.04 33.36
C THR A 106 1.99 -17.61 31.98
N LYS A 107 0.80 -18.09 31.56
CA LYS A 107 -0.09 -17.29 30.70
C LYS A 107 -0.48 -16.02 31.47
N ARG A 108 0.43 -15.04 31.46
CA ARG A 108 0.14 -13.66 31.83
C ARG A 108 -1.09 -13.22 31.06
N VAL A 109 -2.03 -12.54 31.72
CA VAL A 109 -3.13 -11.88 31.02
C VAL A 109 -2.52 -10.75 30.18
N ALA A 110 -2.21 -11.08 28.93
CA ALA A 110 -1.65 -10.13 27.99
C ALA A 110 -2.75 -9.11 27.67
N ILE A 111 -2.59 -7.90 28.23
CA ILE A 111 -3.30 -6.70 27.77
C ILE A 111 -3.14 -6.69 26.24
N PRO A 112 -4.23 -6.59 25.44
CA PRO A 112 -4.17 -6.74 23.99
C PRO A 112 -3.24 -5.68 23.40
N SER A 113 -2.02 -6.08 23.09
CA SER A 113 -0.96 -5.17 22.65
C SER A 113 -1.31 -4.63 21.28
N ILE A 114 -1.42 -3.30 21.17
CA ILE A 114 -1.70 -2.60 19.91
C ILE A 114 -0.74 -3.12 18.83
N TYR A 115 -1.30 -3.67 17.75
CA TYR A 115 -0.55 -4.32 16.67
C TYR A 115 0.61 -3.43 16.20
N ARG A 116 1.84 -3.97 16.20
CA ARG A 116 3.07 -3.19 16.03
C ARG A 116 3.07 -2.35 14.75
N GLY A 117 2.43 -2.82 13.67
CA GLY A 117 2.29 -2.07 12.43
C GLY A 117 1.70 -0.66 12.62
N TRP A 118 0.79 -0.44 13.57
CA TRP A 118 0.23 0.89 13.85
C TRP A 118 1.28 1.88 14.34
N TRP A 119 2.22 1.43 15.18
CA TRP A 119 3.37 2.22 15.62
C TRP A 119 4.39 2.46 14.50
N VAL A 120 4.40 1.63 13.47
CA VAL A 120 5.28 1.77 12.31
C VAL A 120 4.71 2.74 11.27
N VAL A 121 3.38 2.81 11.10
CA VAL A 121 2.74 3.74 10.15
C VAL A 121 2.38 5.11 10.74
N SER A 122 2.30 5.24 12.07
CA SER A 122 2.20 6.54 12.74
C SER A 122 3.43 7.42 12.49
N VAL A 123 4.62 6.83 12.31
CA VAL A 123 5.86 7.55 12.01
C VAL A 123 5.80 8.33 10.69
N PRO A 124 5.55 7.72 9.51
CA PRO A 124 5.40 8.47 8.27
C PRO A 124 4.16 9.39 8.26
N PHE A 125 3.09 9.07 9.00
CA PHE A 125 1.95 9.97 9.19
C PHE A 125 2.36 11.27 9.90
N LEU A 126 3.11 11.18 11.01
CA LEU A 126 3.59 12.34 11.76
C LEU A 126 4.71 13.09 11.00
N ALA A 127 5.56 12.39 10.27
CA ALA A 127 6.58 13.00 9.42
C ALA A 127 5.96 13.80 8.27
N ALA A 128 4.90 13.26 7.67
CA ALA A 128 4.07 13.97 6.70
C ALA A 128 3.36 15.17 7.34
N ALA A 129 2.84 15.04 8.55
CA ALA A 129 2.17 16.13 9.27
C ALA A 129 3.12 17.29 9.57
N ILE A 130 4.30 17.05 10.14
CA ILE A 130 5.29 18.09 10.41
C ILE A 130 5.80 18.67 9.08
N GLY A 131 6.19 17.82 8.12
CA GLY A 131 6.79 18.23 6.86
C GLY A 131 5.86 19.06 5.97
N THR A 132 4.63 18.59 5.73
CA THR A 132 3.64 19.36 4.94
C THR A 132 3.05 20.52 5.76
N GLY A 133 2.76 20.29 7.04
CA GLY A 133 2.16 21.29 7.93
C GLY A 133 3.04 22.52 8.12
N ALA A 134 4.35 22.34 8.28
CA ALA A 134 5.29 23.46 8.40
C ALA A 134 5.77 23.99 7.03
N GLY A 135 6.12 23.10 6.09
CA GLY A 135 6.75 23.47 4.82
C GLY A 135 5.79 24.02 3.77
N GLN A 136 4.52 23.62 3.77
CA GLN A 136 3.53 24.05 2.77
C GLN A 136 2.44 24.93 3.40
N TYR A 137 1.76 24.45 4.46
CA TYR A 137 0.62 25.16 5.03
C TYR A 137 1.01 26.31 5.98
N GLY A 138 1.97 26.08 6.88
CA GLY A 138 2.45 27.06 7.85
C GLY A 138 3.46 28.07 7.30
N PHE A 139 3.97 27.85 6.08
CA PHE A 139 5.03 28.66 5.48
C PHE A 139 4.67 30.15 5.41
N GLY A 140 3.44 30.47 4.99
CA GLY A 140 2.98 31.85 4.83
C GLY A 140 3.01 32.67 6.13
N ILE A 141 2.84 32.02 7.29
CA ILE A 141 2.84 32.67 8.60
C ILE A 141 4.24 33.18 8.99
N PHE A 142 5.29 32.59 8.42
CA PHE A 142 6.67 33.05 8.62
C PHE A 142 7.09 34.20 7.71
N ILE A 143 6.30 34.58 6.69
CA ILE A 143 6.73 35.60 5.72
C ILE A 143 6.90 36.95 6.42
N GLU A 144 5.82 37.51 6.97
CA GLU A 144 5.79 38.84 7.60
C GLU A 144 6.84 39.00 8.73
N PRO A 145 6.97 38.07 9.72
CA PRO A 145 8.04 38.16 10.72
C PRO A 145 9.47 38.15 10.17
N LEU A 146 9.70 37.55 8.98
CA LEU A 146 11.00 37.51 8.33
C LEU A 146 11.26 38.74 7.43
N GLU A 147 10.20 39.33 6.85
CA GLU A 147 10.29 40.66 6.22
C GLU A 147 10.68 41.71 7.27
N ASP A 148 9.99 41.73 8.42
CA ASP A 148 10.25 42.68 9.52
C ASP A 148 11.64 42.50 10.15
N THR A 149 12.12 41.26 10.29
CA THR A 149 13.41 40.99 10.95
C THR A 149 14.61 41.24 10.03
N PHE A 150 14.50 40.97 8.73
CA PHE A 150 15.65 40.95 7.80
C PHE A 150 15.54 41.90 6.59
N GLY A 151 14.39 42.55 6.38
CA GLY A 151 14.15 43.37 5.19
C GLY A 151 14.13 42.59 3.87
N TRP A 152 14.01 41.26 3.92
CA TRP A 152 13.89 40.43 2.72
C TRP A 152 12.49 40.57 2.12
N THR A 153 12.38 40.47 0.79
CA THR A 153 11.08 40.48 0.10
C THR A 153 10.38 39.13 0.18
N ARG A 154 9.03 39.13 0.13
CA ARG A 154 8.19 37.92 -0.08
C ARG A 154 8.72 37.00 -1.17
N SER A 155 9.23 37.55 -2.27
CA SER A 155 9.79 36.78 -3.39
C SER A 155 11.06 36.02 -3.00
N GLN A 156 11.99 36.66 -2.28
CA GLN A 156 13.21 36.03 -1.75
C GLN A 156 12.88 34.96 -0.71
N ILE A 157 11.94 35.24 0.20
CA ILE A 157 11.50 34.25 1.20
C ILE A 157 10.88 33.04 0.50
N SER A 158 9.91 33.28 -0.38
CA SER A 158 9.13 32.24 -1.10
C SER A 158 9.94 31.43 -2.09
N ALA A 159 11.06 31.95 -2.62
CA ALA A 159 11.97 31.20 -3.50
C ALA A 159 12.48 29.89 -2.86
N SER A 160 12.48 29.82 -1.52
CA SER A 160 12.84 28.61 -0.78
C SER A 160 11.88 27.42 -1.00
N LEU A 161 10.61 27.66 -1.34
CA LEU A 161 9.64 26.59 -1.64
C LEU A 161 10.08 25.74 -2.84
N SER A 162 10.80 26.34 -3.80
CA SER A 162 11.36 25.67 -4.97
C SER A 162 12.32 24.54 -4.63
N PHE A 163 12.96 24.55 -3.46
CA PHE A 163 13.82 23.45 -3.00
C PHE A 163 13.03 22.14 -2.74
N THR A 164 11.69 22.18 -2.68
CA THR A 164 10.84 20.97 -2.75
C THR A 164 11.19 20.10 -3.96
N ALA A 165 11.57 20.70 -5.10
CA ALA A 165 11.97 19.97 -6.30
C ALA A 165 13.27 19.16 -6.11
N VAL A 166 14.19 19.59 -5.22
CA VAL A 166 15.38 18.80 -4.87
C VAL A 166 14.98 17.50 -4.18
N GLY A 167 13.94 17.54 -3.34
CA GLY A 167 13.35 16.35 -2.73
C GLY A 167 12.89 15.31 -3.76
N SER A 168 12.40 15.73 -4.93
CA SER A 168 12.04 14.83 -6.04
C SER A 168 13.27 14.35 -6.80
N LEU A 169 14.26 15.21 -7.01
CA LEU A 169 15.51 14.89 -7.73
C LEU A 169 16.36 13.83 -6.99
N ILE A 170 16.40 13.86 -5.66
CA ILE A 170 17.14 12.89 -4.85
C ILE A 170 16.34 11.62 -4.54
N ALA A 171 15.04 11.57 -4.89
CA ALA A 171 14.17 10.42 -4.61
C ALA A 171 14.71 9.07 -5.14
N PRO A 172 15.36 8.97 -6.33
CA PRO A 172 15.99 7.72 -6.78
C PRO A 172 17.17 7.28 -5.88
N ILE A 173 17.88 8.23 -5.27
CA ILE A 173 19.02 7.95 -4.38
C ILE A 173 18.50 7.47 -3.03
N LEU A 174 17.58 8.21 -2.40
CA LEU A 174 16.92 7.83 -1.15
C LEU A 174 16.22 6.47 -1.29
N GLY A 175 15.57 6.22 -2.43
CA GLY A 175 14.94 4.95 -2.76
C GLY A 175 15.89 3.76 -2.78
N ARG A 176 17.07 3.90 -3.41
CA ARG A 176 18.11 2.86 -3.41
C ARG A 176 18.73 2.64 -2.03
N ILE A 177 18.90 3.71 -1.24
CA ILE A 177 19.39 3.62 0.15
C ILE A 177 18.34 2.88 1.01
N MET A 178 17.05 3.17 0.84
CA MET A 178 15.93 2.51 1.53
C MET A 178 15.76 1.02 1.16
N ASP A 179 16.15 0.63 -0.05
CA ASP A 179 16.16 -0.77 -0.46
C ASP A 179 17.41 -1.53 0.03
N LYS A 180 18.58 -0.87 0.11
CA LYS A 180 19.84 -1.51 0.52
C LYS A 180 20.06 -1.54 2.05
N TYR A 181 19.72 -0.46 2.75
CA TYR A 181 20.05 -0.27 4.18
C TYR A 181 18.83 -0.20 5.10
N GLY A 182 17.62 -0.35 4.55
CA GLY A 182 16.37 -0.31 5.30
C GLY A 182 15.73 1.07 5.39
N THR A 183 14.40 1.07 5.54
CA THR A 183 13.54 2.25 5.70
C THR A 183 13.83 2.99 6.99
N LYS A 184 14.12 2.27 8.09
CA LYS A 184 14.39 2.88 9.40
C LYS A 184 15.51 3.92 9.33
N HIS A 185 16.64 3.57 8.71
CA HIS A 185 17.79 4.46 8.60
C HIS A 185 17.47 5.68 7.73
N VAL A 186 16.74 5.50 6.62
CA VAL A 186 16.34 6.62 5.74
C VAL A 186 15.41 7.60 6.46
N ILE A 187 14.34 7.13 7.13
CA ILE A 187 13.45 8.00 7.90
C ILE A 187 14.24 8.73 9.00
N THR A 188 15.09 8.02 9.75
CA THR A 188 15.87 8.59 10.86
C THR A 188 16.79 9.71 10.38
N ILE A 189 17.55 9.48 9.30
CA ILE A 189 18.48 10.48 8.74
C ILE A 189 17.70 11.65 8.14
N SER A 190 16.63 11.38 7.39
CA SER A 190 15.79 12.42 6.80
C SER A 190 15.13 13.32 7.85
N LEU A 191 14.59 12.75 8.92
CA LEU A 191 14.03 13.53 10.03
C LEU A 191 15.11 14.30 10.80
N ALA A 192 16.32 13.77 10.93
CA ALA A 192 17.44 14.50 11.54
C ALA A 192 17.88 15.70 10.67
N LEU A 193 17.91 15.55 9.33
CA LEU A 193 18.17 16.66 8.40
C LEU A 193 17.06 17.73 8.47
N THR A 194 15.79 17.32 8.52
CA THR A 194 14.66 18.24 8.73
C THR A 194 14.73 18.93 10.10
N ALA A 195 15.09 18.21 11.16
CA ALA A 195 15.25 18.77 12.51
C ALA A 195 16.36 19.83 12.57
N VAL A 196 17.54 19.54 12.02
CA VAL A 196 18.66 20.51 11.91
C VAL A 196 18.24 21.70 11.03
N GLY A 197 17.54 21.46 9.93
CA GLY A 197 16.99 22.48 9.04
C GLY A 197 15.93 23.38 9.67
N PHE A 198 15.36 23.03 10.83
CA PHE A 198 14.54 23.90 11.66
C PHE A 198 15.31 24.52 12.83
N LEU A 199 16.03 23.71 13.62
CA LEU A 199 16.75 24.14 14.82
C LEU A 199 17.86 25.18 14.56
N LEU A 200 18.39 25.25 13.33
CA LEU A 200 19.39 26.25 12.96
C LEU A 200 18.80 27.57 12.44
N ARG A 201 17.50 27.64 12.12
CA ARG A 201 16.86 28.88 11.62
C ARG A 201 16.90 30.06 12.59
N PRO A 202 16.79 29.88 13.92
CA PRO A 202 17.00 30.98 14.89
C PRO A 202 18.34 31.71 14.78
N PHE A 203 19.37 31.08 14.22
CA PHE A 203 20.73 31.62 14.10
C PHE A 203 21.04 32.18 12.70
N MET A 204 20.06 32.23 11.80
CA MET A 204 20.28 32.73 10.44
C MET A 204 20.38 34.26 10.43
N THR A 205 21.42 34.79 9.78
CA THR A 205 21.65 36.24 9.61
C THR A 205 21.54 36.71 8.16
N GLU A 206 21.45 35.79 7.19
CA GLU A 206 21.64 36.06 5.76
C GLU A 206 20.67 35.23 4.92
N LEU A 207 20.28 35.76 3.76
CA LEU A 207 19.33 35.09 2.86
C LEU A 207 19.88 33.74 2.33
N TRP A 208 21.20 33.59 2.21
CA TRP A 208 21.79 32.31 1.80
C TRP A 208 21.67 31.23 2.90
N HIS A 209 21.67 31.60 4.19
CA HIS A 209 21.39 30.67 5.28
C HIS A 209 19.94 30.15 5.16
N TRP A 210 18.97 31.04 4.90
CA TRP A 210 17.58 30.68 4.67
C TRP A 210 17.41 29.65 3.53
N TYR A 211 18.13 29.84 2.41
CA TYR A 211 18.14 28.87 1.31
C TYR A 211 18.83 27.54 1.69
N ALA A 212 19.99 27.58 2.35
CA ALA A 212 20.74 26.38 2.74
C ALA A 212 19.96 25.50 3.74
N LEU A 213 19.30 26.12 4.73
CA LEU A 213 18.46 25.40 5.70
C LEU A 213 17.18 24.85 5.06
N SER A 214 16.61 25.55 4.08
CA SER A 214 15.47 25.06 3.31
C SER A 214 15.83 23.89 2.41
N LEU A 215 17.01 23.93 1.76
CA LEU A 215 17.56 22.80 1.01
C LEU A 215 17.68 21.54 1.89
N LEU A 216 18.19 21.66 3.12
CA LEU A 216 18.27 20.55 4.09
C LEU A 216 16.88 20.03 4.49
N GLN A 217 15.93 20.93 4.78
CA GLN A 217 14.56 20.58 5.14
C GLN A 217 13.86 19.77 4.04
N TYR A 218 13.91 20.24 2.79
CA TYR A 218 13.22 19.60 1.66
C TYR A 218 13.94 18.35 1.15
N ALA A 219 15.27 18.27 1.28
CA ALA A 219 16.00 17.02 1.07
C ALA A 219 15.63 15.95 2.11
N GLY A 220 15.46 16.34 3.38
CA GLY A 220 14.94 15.46 4.42
C GLY A 220 13.54 14.94 4.09
N TYR A 221 12.60 15.85 3.77
CA TYR A 221 11.17 15.58 3.66
C TYR A 221 10.78 14.33 2.83
N THR A 222 11.35 14.13 1.64
CA THR A 222 11.03 12.96 0.78
C THR A 222 11.33 11.63 1.46
N GLY A 223 12.48 11.53 2.15
CA GLY A 223 12.92 10.30 2.83
C GLY A 223 12.29 10.09 4.21
N ALA A 224 11.54 11.06 4.74
CA ALA A 224 10.79 10.91 5.98
C ALA A 224 9.30 10.55 5.77
N SER A 225 8.71 10.93 4.63
CA SER A 225 7.25 10.94 4.43
C SER A 225 6.72 9.78 3.57
N MET A 226 6.19 10.06 2.38
CA MET A 226 5.35 9.11 1.61
C MET A 226 6.13 7.96 0.95
N LEU A 227 7.39 8.18 0.57
CA LEU A 227 8.24 7.13 -0.03
C LEU A 227 8.50 5.98 0.97
N PRO A 228 8.89 6.26 2.24
CA PRO A 228 8.85 5.27 3.32
C PRO A 228 7.46 4.70 3.61
N ALA A 229 6.42 5.54 3.62
CA ALA A 229 5.06 5.13 3.96
C ALA A 229 4.57 3.96 3.10
N GLY A 230 4.71 4.06 1.77
CA GLY A 230 4.32 2.99 0.86
C GLY A 230 5.04 1.67 1.15
N LYS A 231 6.35 1.72 1.43
CA LYS A 231 7.12 0.51 1.75
C LYS A 231 6.69 -0.13 3.06
N LEU A 232 6.54 0.66 4.13
CA LEU A 232 6.16 0.16 5.45
C LEU A 232 4.72 -0.37 5.48
N VAL A 233 3.77 0.31 4.82
CA VAL A 233 2.39 -0.19 4.72
C VAL A 233 2.33 -1.51 3.93
N GLY A 234 3.08 -1.63 2.83
CA GLY A 234 3.17 -2.87 2.06
C GLY A 234 3.77 -4.05 2.82
N LEU A 235 4.70 -3.78 3.76
CA LEU A 235 5.36 -4.78 4.62
C LEU A 235 4.50 -5.19 5.83
N TRP A 236 3.82 -4.25 6.50
CA TRP A 236 3.11 -4.51 7.77
C TRP A 236 1.60 -4.77 7.62
N PHE A 237 1.00 -4.42 6.48
CA PHE A 237 -0.45 -4.48 6.29
C PHE A 237 -0.84 -5.09 4.94
N HIS A 238 -0.19 -6.18 4.51
CA HIS A 238 -0.35 -6.74 3.16
C HIS A 238 -1.82 -6.93 2.70
N ARG A 239 -2.71 -7.43 3.58
CA ARG A 239 -4.16 -7.60 3.31
C ARG A 239 -4.95 -6.29 3.28
N THR A 240 -4.47 -5.25 3.94
CA THR A 240 -5.21 -4.00 4.22
C THR A 240 -4.39 -2.75 3.88
N ARG A 241 -3.53 -2.88 2.86
CA ARG A 241 -2.60 -1.84 2.43
C ARG A 241 -3.31 -0.60 1.91
N GLY A 242 -4.52 -0.74 1.37
CA GLY A 242 -5.26 0.36 0.77
C GLY A 242 -5.78 1.36 1.81
N ARG A 243 -6.57 0.88 2.77
CA ARG A 243 -7.14 1.72 3.84
C ARG A 243 -6.06 2.27 4.76
N VAL A 244 -4.99 1.49 5.04
CA VAL A 244 -3.89 1.94 5.91
C VAL A 244 -2.97 2.93 5.19
N MET A 245 -2.71 2.77 3.88
CA MET A 245 -2.02 3.82 3.10
C MET A 245 -2.87 5.09 3.03
N GLY A 246 -4.18 4.96 2.89
CA GLY A 246 -5.14 6.07 2.98
C GLY A 246 -5.02 6.85 4.29
N ILE A 247 -5.10 6.16 5.43
CA ILE A 247 -4.89 6.75 6.77
C ILE A 247 -3.50 7.39 6.88
N THR A 248 -2.45 6.68 6.47
CA THR A 248 -1.07 7.19 6.56
C THR A 248 -0.88 8.47 5.74
N ALA A 249 -1.47 8.53 4.55
CA ALA A 249 -1.45 9.71 3.68
C ALA A 249 -2.32 10.87 4.18
N MET A 250 -3.24 10.67 5.14
CA MET A 250 -3.94 11.79 5.80
C MET A 250 -2.99 12.68 6.62
N GLY A 251 -1.78 12.19 6.96
CA GLY A 251 -0.77 12.96 7.70
C GLY A 251 -0.52 14.35 7.12
N ASN A 252 -0.40 14.48 5.78
CA ASN A 252 -0.28 15.77 5.10
C ASN A 252 -1.40 16.76 5.46
N ASN A 253 -2.65 16.30 5.48
CA ASN A 253 -3.84 17.12 5.75
C ASN A 253 -3.97 17.42 7.24
N PHE A 254 -3.67 16.44 8.10
CA PHE A 254 -3.63 16.62 9.56
C PHE A 254 -2.58 17.66 9.96
N GLY A 255 -1.40 17.63 9.32
CA GLY A 255 -0.37 18.66 9.43
C GLY A 255 -0.90 20.04 9.06
N GLY A 256 -1.56 20.17 7.91
CA GLY A 256 -2.18 21.42 7.47
C GLY A 256 -3.31 21.95 8.37
N LEU A 257 -3.96 21.09 9.16
CA LEU A 257 -5.00 21.48 10.11
C LEU A 257 -4.43 21.92 11.46
N ILE A 258 -3.38 21.23 11.95
CA ILE A 258 -2.87 21.41 13.33
C ILE A 258 -1.66 22.35 13.41
N VAL A 259 -0.73 22.28 12.45
CA VAL A 259 0.52 23.05 12.50
C VAL A 259 0.30 24.56 12.32
N PRO A 260 -0.51 25.06 11.36
CA PRO A 260 -0.68 26.50 11.18
C PRO A 260 -1.29 27.22 12.41
N PRO A 261 -2.37 26.73 13.06
CA PRO A 261 -2.88 27.35 14.29
C PRO A 261 -1.89 27.27 15.47
N MET A 262 -1.15 26.18 15.58
CA MET A 262 -0.09 26.02 16.59
C MET A 262 1.04 27.04 16.39
N LEU A 263 1.49 27.26 15.15
CA LEU A 263 2.52 28.27 14.82
C LEU A 263 2.00 29.68 15.09
N GLY A 264 0.76 29.99 14.70
CA GLY A 264 0.13 31.28 15.02
C GLY A 264 0.04 31.53 16.53
N GLY A 265 -0.33 30.52 17.31
CA GLY A 265 -0.38 30.61 18.78
C GLY A 265 0.99 30.74 19.46
N ILE A 266 2.08 30.29 18.82
CA ILE A 266 3.45 30.58 19.28
C ILE A 266 3.82 32.02 18.92
N LEU A 267 3.52 32.46 17.70
CA LEU A 267 3.86 33.81 17.21
C LEU A 267 3.10 34.95 17.92
N THR A 268 1.95 34.69 18.55
CA THR A 268 1.24 35.68 19.38
C THR A 268 1.70 35.75 20.83
N LEU A 269 2.47 34.76 21.30
CA LEU A 269 2.96 34.67 22.68
C LEU A 269 4.49 34.81 22.80
N ALA A 270 5.20 34.61 21.69
CA ALA A 270 6.64 34.44 21.59
C ALA A 270 7.14 34.89 20.22
N SER A 271 8.18 34.24 19.68
CA SER A 271 8.94 34.69 18.50
C SER A 271 8.95 33.68 17.34
N TRP A 272 9.30 34.13 16.13
CA TRP A 272 9.43 33.24 14.96
C TRP A 272 10.59 32.24 15.13
N GLN A 273 11.62 32.63 15.88
CA GLN A 273 12.71 31.76 16.30
C GLN A 273 12.17 30.58 17.12
N GLU A 274 11.35 30.84 18.14
CA GLU A 274 10.76 29.80 18.98
C GLU A 274 9.79 28.90 18.22
N ALA A 275 9.05 29.44 17.25
CA ALA A 275 8.21 28.65 16.35
C ALA A 275 9.04 27.64 15.53
N TYR A 276 10.23 28.01 15.04
CA TYR A 276 11.16 27.05 14.41
C TYR A 276 11.84 26.11 15.41
N VAL A 277 12.15 26.55 16.63
CA VAL A 277 12.64 25.64 17.70
C VAL A 277 11.59 24.56 17.99
N ALA A 278 10.31 24.91 18.11
CA ALA A 278 9.23 23.95 18.34
C ALA A 278 9.11 22.92 17.20
N LEU A 279 9.16 23.35 15.94
CA LEU A 279 9.19 22.46 14.77
C LEU A 279 10.43 21.54 14.76
N GLY A 280 11.58 22.07 15.14
CA GLY A 280 12.82 21.32 15.29
C GLY A 280 12.77 20.27 16.40
N VAL A 281 12.28 20.65 17.59
CA VAL A 281 12.10 19.76 18.74
C VAL A 281 11.10 18.65 18.43
N MET A 282 9.96 18.96 17.80
CA MET A 282 9.02 17.92 17.34
C MET A 282 9.65 16.96 16.34
N SER A 283 10.51 17.47 15.44
CA SER A 283 11.26 16.64 14.50
C SER A 283 12.28 15.73 15.21
N VAL A 284 12.99 16.23 16.23
CA VAL A 284 13.90 15.43 17.09
C VAL A 284 13.15 14.37 17.88
N LEU A 285 12.01 14.71 18.49
CA LEU A 285 11.15 13.73 19.17
C LEU A 285 10.67 12.64 18.21
N LEU A 286 10.38 13.00 16.95
CA LEU A 286 10.02 12.02 15.93
C LEU A 286 11.21 11.17 15.45
N VAL A 287 12.46 11.67 15.48
CA VAL A 287 13.67 10.84 15.30
C VAL A 287 13.75 9.76 16.39
N PHE A 288 13.60 10.13 17.67
CA PHE A 288 13.62 9.16 18.77
C PHE A 288 12.45 8.16 18.69
N TYR A 289 11.25 8.62 18.35
CA TYR A 289 10.09 7.75 18.12
C TYR A 289 10.32 6.79 16.93
N THR A 290 10.93 7.25 15.84
CA THR A 290 11.34 6.41 14.70
C THR A 290 12.31 5.31 15.13
N LEU A 291 13.30 5.65 15.96
CA LEU A 291 14.29 4.72 16.49
C LEU A 291 13.67 3.63 17.40
N ALA A 292 12.63 3.96 18.16
CA ALA A 292 11.93 2.99 19.01
C ALA A 292 10.89 2.15 18.24
N ALA A 293 10.08 2.79 17.40
CA ALA A 293 8.91 2.18 16.77
C ALA A 293 9.25 1.40 15.50
N VAL A 294 10.00 1.99 14.57
CA VAL A 294 10.22 1.39 13.23
C VAL A 294 11.09 0.13 13.33
N ARG A 295 10.59 -0.92 12.70
CA ARG A 295 11.32 -2.12 12.27
C ARG A 295 11.01 -2.34 10.79
N ASP A 296 12.04 -2.60 10.01
CA ASP A 296 11.90 -2.80 8.56
C ASP A 296 11.19 -4.10 8.21
N PHE A 297 11.43 -5.16 8.97
CA PHE A 297 10.75 -6.44 8.79
C PHE A 297 10.01 -6.83 10.08
N PRO A 298 8.72 -7.22 9.99
CA PRO A 298 8.02 -7.88 11.08
C PRO A 298 8.62 -9.26 11.34
N SER A 299 8.60 -9.72 12.59
CA SER A 299 8.89 -11.14 12.89
C SER A 299 7.78 -12.06 12.40
N VAL A 300 8.07 -13.36 12.26
CA VAL A 300 7.06 -14.38 11.94
C VAL A 300 5.93 -14.39 12.97
N SER A 301 6.25 -14.16 14.24
CA SER A 301 5.27 -14.01 15.33
C SER A 301 4.46 -12.71 15.26
N GLU A 302 5.03 -11.60 14.76
CA GLU A 302 4.31 -10.34 14.50
C GLU A 302 3.41 -10.44 13.24
N LEU A 303 3.54 -11.48 12.41
CA LEU A 303 2.66 -11.76 11.26
C LEU A 303 1.62 -12.88 11.51
N GLY A 304 1.59 -13.43 12.73
CA GLY A 304 0.95 -14.72 13.05
C GLY A 304 -0.53 -14.87 12.67
N ASP A 305 -1.30 -13.78 12.63
CA ASP A 305 -2.73 -13.78 12.27
C ASP A 305 -3.01 -13.30 10.83
N GLN A 306 -2.00 -12.82 10.10
CA GLN A 306 -2.14 -12.34 8.70
C GLN A 306 -1.73 -13.38 7.64
N LEU A 307 -1.03 -14.43 8.04
CA LEU A 307 -0.81 -15.64 7.24
C LEU A 307 -1.90 -16.64 7.61
N ASP A 308 -2.73 -17.07 6.65
CA ASP A 308 -3.69 -18.15 6.94
C ASP A 308 -2.91 -19.43 7.28
N SER A 309 -3.37 -20.16 8.30
CA SER A 309 -2.67 -21.29 8.94
C SER A 309 -2.59 -22.56 8.08
N ALA A 310 -2.03 -22.45 6.87
CA ALA A 310 -1.60 -23.58 6.07
C ALA A 310 -0.30 -24.16 6.68
N PRO A 311 -0.25 -25.46 7.04
CA PRO A 311 0.96 -26.08 7.57
C PRO A 311 2.00 -26.25 6.46
N GLY A 312 2.89 -25.26 6.32
CA GLY A 312 3.99 -25.25 5.36
C GLY A 312 4.91 -24.04 5.61
N ASP A 313 6.22 -24.27 5.53
CA ASP A 313 7.26 -23.35 6.03
C ASP A 313 7.49 -22.13 5.13
N ARG A 314 6.50 -21.22 5.09
CA ARG A 314 6.55 -19.96 4.34
C ARG A 314 7.46 -18.95 5.03
N SER A 315 8.76 -19.13 4.84
CA SER A 315 9.78 -18.17 5.24
C SER A 315 9.46 -16.74 4.75
N VAL A 316 9.87 -15.73 5.54
CA VAL A 316 9.56 -14.31 5.29
C VAL A 316 10.06 -13.82 3.92
N SER A 317 11.07 -14.47 3.33
CA SER A 317 11.57 -14.18 1.99
C SER A 317 10.56 -14.45 0.87
N GLN A 318 9.59 -15.37 1.06
CA GLN A 318 8.48 -15.57 0.10
C GLN A 318 7.44 -14.45 0.16
N ILE A 319 7.36 -13.72 1.27
CA ILE A 319 6.43 -12.60 1.48
C ILE A 319 6.99 -11.32 0.85
N ILE A 320 8.31 -11.14 0.86
CA ILE A 320 9.02 -9.99 0.28
C ILE A 320 9.20 -10.18 -1.24
N GLY A 321 8.08 -10.35 -1.94
CA GLY A 321 8.04 -10.43 -3.40
C GLY A 321 8.41 -9.11 -4.08
N GLY A 322 8.97 -9.21 -5.29
CA GLY A 322 9.14 -8.06 -6.20
C GLY A 322 10.18 -8.25 -7.28
N VAL A 323 10.00 -7.58 -8.41
CA VAL A 323 10.88 -7.64 -9.58
C VAL A 323 12.17 -6.85 -9.37
N SER A 324 13.20 -7.06 -10.21
CA SER A 324 14.37 -6.18 -10.20
C SER A 324 14.04 -4.81 -10.81
N VAL A 325 14.79 -3.78 -10.42
CA VAL A 325 14.67 -2.44 -11.02
C VAL A 325 14.91 -2.48 -12.54
N ARG A 326 15.79 -3.37 -13.02
CA ARG A 326 16.09 -3.55 -14.45
C ARG A 326 14.89 -4.10 -15.21
N ASP A 327 14.11 -4.98 -14.60
CA ASP A 327 12.95 -5.63 -15.24
C ASP A 327 11.72 -4.72 -15.17
N ALA A 328 11.55 -3.98 -14.06
CA ALA A 328 10.58 -2.89 -13.97
C ALA A 328 10.80 -1.86 -15.10
N LEU A 329 12.03 -1.33 -15.25
CA LEU A 329 12.42 -0.40 -16.31
C LEU A 329 12.29 -0.96 -17.74
N ARG A 330 12.19 -2.28 -17.91
CA ARG A 330 11.93 -2.93 -19.21
C ARG A 330 10.45 -3.20 -19.49
N SER A 331 9.58 -3.02 -18.49
CA SER A 331 8.17 -3.34 -18.60
C SER A 331 7.35 -2.18 -19.19
N LYS A 332 6.39 -2.49 -20.08
CA LYS A 332 5.41 -1.49 -20.56
C LYS A 332 4.54 -0.94 -19.42
N ALA A 333 4.29 -1.76 -18.38
CA ALA A 333 3.55 -1.37 -17.20
C ALA A 333 4.21 -0.21 -16.43
N PHE A 334 5.54 -0.19 -16.34
CA PHE A 334 6.28 0.88 -15.64
C PHE A 334 6.07 2.25 -16.30
N TYR A 335 6.23 2.33 -17.63
CA TYR A 335 6.01 3.58 -18.36
C TYR A 335 4.54 4.01 -18.35
N ALA A 336 3.60 3.07 -18.42
CA ALA A 336 2.17 3.37 -18.32
C ALA A 336 1.77 3.91 -16.93
N ILE A 337 2.30 3.32 -15.85
CA ILE A 337 2.09 3.78 -14.48
C ILE A 337 2.78 5.13 -14.26
N MET A 338 4.05 5.29 -14.66
CA MET A 338 4.77 6.57 -14.60
C MET A 338 4.00 7.68 -15.32
N LEU A 339 3.55 7.45 -16.56
CA LEU A 339 2.76 8.43 -17.31
C LEU A 339 1.48 8.80 -16.56
N SER A 340 0.73 7.83 -16.03
CA SER A 340 -0.50 8.11 -15.26
C SER A 340 -0.24 8.93 -13.99
N ILE A 341 0.95 8.77 -13.38
CA ILE A 341 1.36 9.51 -12.19
C ILE A 341 1.77 10.94 -12.55
N VAL A 342 2.57 11.13 -13.61
CA VAL A 342 2.95 12.46 -14.10
C VAL A 342 1.72 13.26 -14.52
N MET A 343 0.78 12.64 -15.27
CA MET A 343 -0.50 13.26 -15.62
C MET A 343 -1.30 13.62 -14.38
N GLY A 344 -1.47 12.69 -13.42
CA GLY A 344 -2.21 12.94 -12.18
C GLY A 344 -1.61 14.01 -11.28
N THR A 345 -0.27 14.20 -11.28
CA THR A 345 0.37 15.27 -10.49
C THR A 345 0.04 16.68 -10.95
N PHE A 346 -0.52 16.89 -12.16
CA PHE A 346 -0.90 18.23 -12.62
C PHE A 346 -2.02 18.86 -11.78
N THR A 347 -2.80 18.08 -11.02
CA THR A 347 -3.70 18.65 -10.00
C THR A 347 -2.95 19.50 -8.99
N TYR A 348 -1.78 19.06 -8.49
CA TYR A 348 -1.04 19.79 -7.47
C TYR A 348 -0.31 21.02 -8.03
N SER A 349 0.14 20.98 -9.29
CA SER A 349 1.02 22.01 -9.87
C SER A 349 0.32 23.03 -10.78
N ALA A 350 -0.78 22.65 -11.44
CA ALA A 350 -1.50 23.52 -12.38
C ALA A 350 -2.88 23.95 -11.87
N ILE A 351 -3.61 23.06 -11.19
CA ILE A 351 -5.02 23.29 -10.83
C ILE A 351 -5.18 23.83 -9.40
N LEU A 352 -4.64 23.13 -8.40
CA LEU A 352 -4.84 23.44 -6.99
C LEU A 352 -4.49 24.89 -6.61
N PRO A 353 -3.39 25.51 -7.12
CA PRO A 353 -3.11 26.92 -6.82
C PRO A 353 -4.18 27.89 -7.36
N GLN A 354 -4.84 27.53 -8.45
CA GLN A 354 -5.73 28.41 -9.22
C GLN A 354 -7.23 28.24 -8.90
N ILE A 355 -7.58 27.38 -7.92
CA ILE A 355 -8.99 27.16 -7.56
C ILE A 355 -9.61 28.44 -6.98
N ILE A 356 -8.90 29.17 -6.12
CA ILE A 356 -9.44 30.40 -5.52
C ILE A 356 -9.52 31.54 -6.55
N THR A 357 -8.50 31.73 -7.39
CA THR A 357 -8.49 32.77 -8.42
C THR A 357 -9.62 32.54 -9.42
N HIS A 358 -9.70 31.35 -10.02
CA HIS A 358 -10.79 31.00 -10.96
C HIS A 358 -12.19 31.21 -10.36
N LEU A 359 -12.42 30.86 -9.09
CA LEU A 359 -13.71 31.12 -8.43
C LEU A 359 -13.99 32.62 -8.29
N VAL A 360 -13.00 33.43 -7.92
CA VAL A 360 -13.14 34.90 -7.80
C VAL A 360 -13.34 35.56 -9.17
N ASP A 361 -12.62 35.11 -10.21
CA ASP A 361 -12.79 35.56 -11.59
C ASP A 361 -14.20 35.24 -12.12
N GLN A 362 -14.78 34.11 -11.71
CA GLN A 362 -16.17 33.71 -11.97
C GLN A 362 -17.21 34.40 -11.04
N GLY A 363 -16.80 35.43 -10.29
CA GLY A 363 -17.67 36.27 -9.46
C GLY A 363 -18.01 35.74 -8.06
N VAL A 364 -17.37 34.64 -7.61
CA VAL A 364 -17.56 34.11 -6.25
C VAL A 364 -16.77 34.95 -5.26
N SER A 365 -17.40 35.38 -4.16
CA SER A 365 -16.68 36.14 -3.12
C SER A 365 -15.53 35.33 -2.51
N LEU A 366 -14.40 36.00 -2.23
CA LEU A 366 -13.18 35.38 -1.70
C LEU A 366 -13.44 34.49 -0.47
N ALA A 367 -14.29 34.94 0.46
CA ALA A 367 -14.66 34.18 1.66
C ALA A 367 -15.38 32.85 1.35
N VAL A 368 -16.20 32.81 0.29
CA VAL A 368 -16.86 31.59 -0.17
C VAL A 368 -15.87 30.67 -0.90
N ALA A 369 -14.98 31.23 -1.73
CA ALA A 369 -13.92 30.47 -2.40
C ALA A 369 -12.94 29.82 -1.41
N THR A 370 -12.52 30.52 -0.35
CA THR A 370 -11.68 29.96 0.72
C THR A 370 -12.42 28.88 1.51
N THR A 371 -13.73 29.04 1.76
CA THR A 371 -14.55 28.02 2.43
C THR A 371 -14.68 26.77 1.55
N ALA A 372 -14.87 26.92 0.23
CA ALA A 372 -14.89 25.82 -0.71
C ALA A 372 -13.55 25.05 -0.73
N LEU A 373 -12.41 25.74 -0.66
CA LEU A 373 -11.09 25.09 -0.55
C LEU A 373 -10.89 24.36 0.79
N SER A 374 -11.46 24.86 1.90
CA SER A 374 -11.49 24.11 3.17
C SER A 374 -12.29 22.80 3.04
N VAL A 375 -13.45 22.84 2.38
CA VAL A 375 -14.27 21.63 2.13
C VAL A 375 -13.55 20.65 1.18
N PHE A 376 -12.85 21.15 0.15
CA PHE A 376 -11.96 20.35 -0.71
C PHE A 376 -10.91 19.58 0.11
N ALA A 377 -10.27 20.24 1.09
CA ALA A 377 -9.25 19.61 1.93
C ALA A 377 -9.83 18.53 2.87
N ILE A 378 -11.04 18.74 3.39
CA ILE A 378 -11.79 17.75 4.19
C ILE A 378 -12.19 16.55 3.33
N MET A 379 -12.81 16.80 2.17
CA MET A 379 -13.18 15.74 1.23
C MET A 379 -11.98 14.96 0.72
N GLY A 380 -10.82 15.60 0.56
CA GLY A 380 -9.57 14.92 0.26
C GLY A 380 -9.11 13.92 1.33
N MET A 381 -9.45 14.12 2.61
CA MET A 381 -9.24 13.11 3.65
C MET A 381 -10.23 11.95 3.50
N VAL A 382 -11.51 12.24 3.27
CA VAL A 382 -12.54 11.22 3.01
C VAL A 382 -12.15 10.35 1.80
N GLY A 383 -11.66 10.98 0.73
CA GLY A 383 -11.15 10.32 -0.47
C GLY A 383 -10.02 9.34 -0.20
N LYS A 384 -8.99 9.75 0.57
CA LYS A 384 -7.88 8.88 0.97
C LYS A 384 -8.36 7.59 1.64
N PHE A 385 -9.35 7.67 2.52
CA PHE A 385 -9.90 6.50 3.19
C PHE A 385 -10.78 5.64 2.28
N VAL A 386 -11.79 6.24 1.64
CA VAL A 386 -12.79 5.50 0.85
C VAL A 386 -12.17 4.87 -0.40
N MET A 387 -11.31 5.59 -1.12
CA MET A 387 -10.58 5.00 -2.25
C MET A 387 -9.49 4.03 -1.81
N GLY A 388 -8.86 4.25 -0.66
CA GLY A 388 -7.97 3.26 -0.04
C GLY A 388 -8.69 1.94 0.18
N PHE A 389 -9.90 1.96 0.74
CA PHE A 389 -10.74 0.78 0.93
C PHE A 389 -11.25 0.19 -0.40
N LEU A 390 -11.58 1.01 -1.39
CA LEU A 390 -12.01 0.53 -2.72
C LEU A 390 -10.88 -0.21 -3.45
N ALA A 391 -9.63 0.25 -3.31
CA ALA A 391 -8.45 -0.41 -3.87
C ALA A 391 -8.25 -1.85 -3.36
N GLU A 392 -8.69 -2.16 -2.13
CA GLU A 392 -8.67 -3.51 -1.57
C GLU A 392 -9.72 -4.43 -2.20
N ARG A 393 -10.80 -3.87 -2.77
CA ARG A 393 -11.94 -4.63 -3.33
C ARG A 393 -11.85 -4.84 -4.85
N ILE A 394 -11.36 -3.87 -5.61
CA ILE A 394 -11.34 -3.89 -7.09
C ILE A 394 -9.94 -3.72 -7.70
N SER A 395 -8.88 -3.89 -6.89
CA SER A 395 -7.48 -3.49 -7.17
C SER A 395 -7.26 -1.98 -7.22
N ALA A 396 -6.07 -1.56 -6.75
CA ALA A 396 -5.59 -0.20 -6.82
C ALA A 396 -5.52 0.33 -8.26
N ARG A 397 -5.26 -0.53 -9.24
CA ARG A 397 -5.16 -0.14 -10.66
C ARG A 397 -6.47 0.43 -11.20
N TYR A 398 -7.58 -0.28 -11.03
CA TYR A 398 -8.90 0.19 -11.46
C TYR A 398 -9.38 1.36 -10.60
N THR A 399 -9.02 1.36 -9.31
CA THR A 399 -9.34 2.49 -8.42
C THR A 399 -8.60 3.78 -8.82
N LEU A 400 -7.35 3.70 -9.31
CA LEU A 400 -6.62 4.83 -9.86
C LEU A 400 -7.16 5.29 -11.22
N ILE A 401 -7.69 4.38 -12.05
CA ILE A 401 -8.43 4.74 -13.27
C ILE A 401 -9.70 5.54 -12.92
N ILE A 402 -10.53 5.02 -12.01
CA ILE A 402 -11.73 5.72 -11.49
C ILE A 402 -11.34 7.07 -10.87
N ASN A 403 -10.19 7.12 -10.19
CA ASN A 403 -9.68 8.34 -9.57
C ASN A 403 -9.34 9.42 -10.60
N LEU A 404 -8.54 9.10 -11.62
CA LEU A 404 -8.15 10.04 -12.67
C LEU A 404 -9.35 10.46 -13.53
N LEU A 405 -10.29 9.56 -13.82
CA LEU A 405 -11.53 9.92 -14.50
C LEU A 405 -12.40 10.85 -13.63
N GLY A 406 -12.48 10.62 -12.31
CA GLY A 406 -13.14 11.54 -11.39
C GLY A 406 -12.48 12.92 -11.35
N GLN A 407 -11.14 12.98 -11.32
CA GLN A 407 -10.41 14.25 -11.44
C GLN A 407 -10.73 14.96 -12.77
N ALA A 408 -10.75 14.23 -13.90
CA ALA A 408 -11.10 14.77 -15.21
C ALA A 408 -12.53 15.34 -15.25
N THR A 409 -13.51 14.58 -14.74
CA THR A 409 -14.91 15.04 -14.69
C THR A 409 -15.05 16.28 -13.83
N PHE A 410 -14.55 16.27 -12.58
CA PHE A 410 -14.84 17.37 -11.68
C PHE A 410 -13.99 18.62 -11.91
N VAL A 411 -12.78 18.53 -12.48
CA VAL A 411 -12.07 19.73 -12.98
C VAL A 411 -12.75 20.31 -14.22
N THR A 412 -13.32 19.47 -15.10
CA THR A 412 -14.12 19.96 -16.25
C THR A 412 -15.39 20.65 -15.78
N VAL A 413 -16.12 20.09 -14.81
CA VAL A 413 -17.32 20.73 -14.25
C VAL A 413 -16.98 22.04 -13.51
N MET A 414 -15.78 22.15 -12.93
CA MET A 414 -15.30 23.36 -12.24
C MET A 414 -15.04 24.56 -13.19
N ILE A 415 -14.98 24.35 -14.50
CA ILE A 415 -14.97 25.43 -15.52
C ILE A 415 -16.16 26.37 -15.27
N TRP A 416 -17.38 25.82 -15.11
CA TRP A 416 -18.62 26.58 -14.93
C TRP A 416 -18.97 26.89 -13.46
N ALA A 417 -17.96 27.02 -12.59
CA ALA A 417 -18.15 27.16 -11.15
C ALA A 417 -18.73 28.53 -10.69
N GLY A 418 -18.95 29.50 -11.59
CA GLY A 418 -19.71 30.73 -11.26
C GLY A 418 -21.14 30.47 -10.77
N SER A 419 -21.72 29.29 -11.06
CA SER A 419 -22.95 28.83 -10.41
C SER A 419 -22.65 28.22 -9.04
N PRO A 420 -23.24 28.72 -7.92
CA PRO A 420 -22.99 28.19 -6.58
C PRO A 420 -23.25 26.69 -6.44
N LEU A 421 -24.25 26.15 -7.16
CA LEU A 421 -24.55 24.72 -7.20
C LEU A 421 -23.42 23.92 -7.86
N ILE A 422 -22.87 24.44 -8.97
CA ILE A 422 -21.77 23.80 -9.69
C ILE A 422 -20.49 23.83 -8.85
N MET A 423 -20.17 24.96 -8.21
CA MET A 423 -19.04 25.08 -7.29
C MET A 423 -19.14 24.08 -6.11
N TRP A 424 -20.27 24.06 -5.39
CA TRP A 424 -20.46 23.19 -4.22
C TRP A 424 -20.56 21.69 -4.56
N ILE A 425 -20.69 21.32 -5.84
CA ILE A 425 -20.55 19.94 -6.30
C ILE A 425 -19.11 19.65 -6.78
N SER A 426 -18.57 20.51 -7.65
CA SER A 426 -17.27 20.28 -8.30
C SER A 426 -16.09 20.38 -7.34
N VAL A 427 -15.99 21.45 -6.54
CA VAL A 427 -14.83 21.67 -5.65
C VAL A 427 -14.71 20.57 -4.59
N PRO A 428 -15.78 20.17 -3.85
CA PRO A 428 -15.69 19.08 -2.89
C PRO A 428 -15.37 17.71 -3.52
N LEU A 429 -15.94 17.39 -4.68
CA LEU A 429 -15.70 16.10 -5.36
C LEU A 429 -14.32 16.06 -6.02
N PHE A 430 -13.86 17.15 -6.64
CA PHE A 430 -12.47 17.25 -7.11
C PHE A 430 -11.48 17.09 -5.96
N GLY A 431 -11.77 17.65 -4.77
CA GLY A 431 -11.02 17.41 -3.53
C GLY A 431 -10.98 15.94 -3.12
N TYR A 432 -12.12 15.25 -3.13
CA TYR A 432 -12.22 13.81 -2.86
C TYR A 432 -11.31 12.98 -3.78
N PHE A 433 -11.35 13.20 -5.09
CA PHE A 433 -10.50 12.46 -6.02
C PHE A 433 -9.01 12.87 -5.89
N ASN A 434 -8.70 14.17 -5.82
CA ASN A 434 -7.33 14.65 -5.61
C ASN A 434 -6.67 14.06 -4.35
N GLY A 435 -7.38 14.06 -3.22
CA GLY A 435 -6.85 13.54 -1.97
C GLY A 435 -6.47 12.07 -2.07
N ALA A 436 -7.35 11.26 -2.66
CA ALA A 436 -7.16 9.83 -2.85
C ALA A 436 -5.92 9.47 -3.70
N PHE A 437 -5.61 10.28 -4.73
CA PHE A 437 -4.50 10.02 -5.67
C PHE A 437 -3.18 9.68 -4.97
N GLY A 438 -2.79 10.50 -3.98
CA GLY A 438 -1.53 10.35 -3.24
C GLY A 438 -1.35 9.04 -2.47
N ALA A 439 -2.45 8.36 -2.11
CA ALA A 439 -2.39 7.00 -1.54
C ALA A 439 -2.44 5.93 -2.64
N LEU A 440 -3.29 6.11 -3.66
CA LEU A 440 -3.53 5.14 -4.72
C LEU A 440 -2.28 4.81 -5.54
N PHE A 441 -1.50 5.80 -5.96
CA PHE A 441 -0.35 5.53 -6.83
C PHE A 441 0.77 4.76 -6.11
N GLN A 442 0.91 4.96 -4.80
CA GLN A 442 1.83 4.20 -3.94
C GLN A 442 1.47 2.70 -3.98
N ILE A 443 0.17 2.39 -3.88
CA ILE A 443 -0.35 1.01 -3.90
C ILE A 443 -0.25 0.41 -5.31
N VAL A 444 -0.55 1.17 -6.37
CA VAL A 444 -0.42 0.67 -7.76
C VAL A 444 1.00 0.21 -8.09
N VAL A 445 2.03 0.88 -7.57
CA VAL A 445 3.43 0.44 -7.74
C VAL A 445 3.75 -0.82 -6.90
N GLN A 446 3.16 -0.97 -5.71
CA GLN A 446 3.27 -2.20 -4.91
C GLN A 446 2.61 -3.39 -5.63
N ASP A 447 1.38 -3.20 -6.13
CA ASP A 447 0.61 -4.20 -6.89
C ASP A 447 1.35 -4.62 -8.18
N ALA A 448 2.03 -3.69 -8.86
CA ALA A 448 2.67 -3.94 -10.16
C ALA A 448 4.09 -4.53 -10.08
N PHE A 449 4.86 -4.22 -9.03
CA PHE A 449 6.29 -4.54 -8.95
C PHE A 449 6.75 -5.19 -7.64
N GLY A 450 5.86 -5.29 -6.65
CA GLY A 450 6.16 -5.79 -5.31
C GLY A 450 6.94 -4.81 -4.43
N ILE A 451 7.27 -5.26 -3.22
CA ILE A 451 7.83 -4.42 -2.15
C ILE A 451 9.36 -4.49 -2.05
N ARG A 452 9.99 -5.49 -2.69
CA ARG A 452 11.44 -5.76 -2.60
C ARG A 452 12.34 -4.59 -3.01
N ASN A 453 12.12 -4.04 -4.21
CA ASN A 453 12.88 -2.91 -4.78
C ASN A 453 12.01 -1.64 -4.89
N TYR A 454 11.05 -1.51 -3.97
CA TYR A 454 10.01 -0.49 -4.03
C TYR A 454 10.57 0.93 -4.00
N GLY A 455 11.56 1.18 -3.13
CA GLY A 455 12.15 2.51 -2.98
C GLY A 455 12.80 2.98 -4.27
N SER A 456 13.59 2.11 -4.91
CA SER A 456 14.30 2.39 -6.15
C SER A 456 13.35 2.67 -7.32
N ILE A 457 12.25 1.92 -7.41
CA ILE A 457 11.23 2.08 -8.46
C ILE A 457 10.42 3.37 -8.22
N MET A 458 9.91 3.57 -7.01
CA MET A 458 9.18 4.79 -6.62
C MET A 458 10.05 6.04 -6.72
N GLY A 459 11.33 5.96 -6.40
CA GLY A 459 12.24 7.10 -6.49
C GLY A 459 12.39 7.62 -7.92
N ILE A 460 12.48 6.72 -8.90
CA ILE A 460 12.52 7.09 -10.33
C ILE A 460 11.17 7.66 -10.79
N ILE A 461 10.05 7.11 -10.30
CA ILE A 461 8.70 7.61 -10.59
C ILE A 461 8.50 9.03 -10.00
N ASN A 462 8.84 9.25 -8.73
CA ASN A 462 8.73 10.56 -8.07
C ASN A 462 9.60 11.63 -8.76
N MET A 463 10.79 11.25 -9.28
CA MET A 463 11.62 12.16 -10.07
C MET A 463 10.91 12.62 -11.36
N SER A 464 10.14 11.75 -12.02
CA SER A 464 9.38 12.14 -13.22
C SER A 464 8.28 13.18 -12.96
N SER A 465 7.76 13.27 -11.73
CA SER A 465 6.81 14.33 -11.34
C SER A 465 7.40 15.74 -11.43
N MET A 466 8.72 15.91 -11.51
CA MET A 466 9.35 17.22 -11.81
C MET A 466 8.86 17.81 -13.14
N ILE A 467 8.48 16.98 -14.11
CA ILE A 467 7.86 17.42 -15.37
C ILE A 467 6.55 18.17 -15.07
N SER A 468 5.72 17.62 -14.19
CA SER A 468 4.44 18.21 -13.82
C SER A 468 4.60 19.47 -12.97
N PHE A 469 5.54 19.49 -12.02
CA PHE A 469 5.80 20.67 -11.19
C PHE A 469 6.51 21.81 -11.92
N GLY A 470 7.31 21.52 -12.96
CA GLY A 470 7.92 22.55 -13.82
C GLY A 470 6.96 23.12 -14.86
N ILE A 471 6.20 22.26 -15.55
CA ILE A 471 5.32 22.68 -16.65
C ILE A 471 3.96 23.22 -16.15
N GLY A 472 3.44 22.69 -15.04
CA GLY A 472 2.10 23.03 -14.52
C GLY A 472 1.86 24.53 -14.28
N PRO A 473 2.73 25.24 -13.54
CA PRO A 473 2.60 26.68 -13.33
C PRO A 473 2.70 27.49 -14.62
N ILE A 474 3.53 27.05 -15.58
CA ILE A 474 3.70 27.71 -16.88
C ILE A 474 2.43 27.56 -17.73
N LEU A 475 1.80 26.38 -17.76
CA LEU A 475 0.51 26.18 -18.42
C LEU A 475 -0.61 27.01 -17.77
N ALA A 476 -0.60 27.14 -16.43
CA ALA A 476 -1.58 27.94 -15.71
C ALA A 476 -1.43 29.45 -15.99
N GLY A 477 -0.19 29.96 -15.98
CA GLY A 477 0.11 31.35 -16.34
C GLY A 477 -0.29 31.65 -17.78
N LEU A 478 0.23 30.89 -18.75
CA LEU A 478 -0.07 31.08 -20.18
C LEU A 478 -1.57 30.96 -20.51
N SER A 479 -2.34 30.14 -19.78
CA SER A 479 -3.81 30.12 -19.90
C SER A 479 -4.40 31.49 -19.60
N TYR A 480 -4.03 32.07 -18.45
CA TYR A 480 -4.55 33.36 -18.01
C TYR A 480 -4.00 34.52 -18.87
N ASP A 481 -2.71 34.54 -19.16
CA ASP A 481 -2.06 35.61 -19.94
C ASP A 481 -2.62 35.73 -21.37
N ILE A 482 -3.04 34.60 -21.97
CA ILE A 482 -3.56 34.56 -23.35
C ILE A 482 -5.09 34.70 -23.41
N THR A 483 -5.83 34.21 -22.41
CA THR A 483 -7.31 34.11 -22.47
C THR A 483 -8.06 34.92 -21.41
N GLY A 484 -7.36 35.47 -20.41
CA GLY A 484 -7.95 36.07 -19.22
C GLY A 484 -8.63 35.06 -18.27
N SER A 485 -8.35 33.76 -18.43
CA SER A 485 -9.07 32.68 -17.73
C SER A 485 -8.23 31.42 -17.51
N TYR A 486 -8.60 30.65 -16.49
CA TYR A 486 -8.03 29.33 -16.18
C TYR A 486 -8.78 28.15 -16.85
N GLU A 487 -9.88 28.42 -17.55
CA GLU A 487 -10.69 27.39 -18.21
C GLU A 487 -9.89 26.53 -19.20
N PHE A 488 -8.95 27.14 -19.94
CA PHE A 488 -8.12 26.43 -20.91
C PHE A 488 -7.11 25.47 -20.26
N VAL A 489 -6.45 25.87 -19.16
CA VAL A 489 -5.61 24.93 -18.38
C VAL A 489 -6.45 23.85 -17.70
N PHE A 490 -7.65 24.16 -17.19
CA PHE A 490 -8.54 23.17 -16.59
C PHE A 490 -8.96 22.09 -17.62
N ALA A 491 -9.38 22.51 -18.82
CA ALA A 491 -9.73 21.60 -19.92
C ALA A 491 -8.52 20.77 -20.39
N THR A 492 -7.35 21.40 -20.54
CA THR A 492 -6.09 20.72 -20.96
C THR A 492 -5.70 19.64 -19.96
N VAL A 493 -5.79 19.94 -18.66
CA VAL A 493 -5.42 19.01 -17.60
C VAL A 493 -6.49 17.92 -17.39
N ALA A 494 -7.77 18.19 -17.65
CA ALA A 494 -8.79 17.14 -17.74
C ALA A 494 -8.44 16.07 -18.79
N VAL A 495 -7.98 16.51 -19.98
CA VAL A 495 -7.50 15.60 -21.04
C VAL A 495 -6.25 14.84 -20.58
N MET A 496 -5.31 15.49 -19.88
CA MET A 496 -4.15 14.79 -19.28
C MET A 496 -4.58 13.66 -18.33
N PHE A 497 -5.54 13.90 -17.43
CA PHE A 497 -6.05 12.84 -16.54
C PHE A 497 -6.72 11.70 -17.31
N ALA A 498 -7.49 12.00 -18.37
CA ALA A 498 -8.09 10.99 -19.23
C ALA A 498 -7.02 10.14 -19.95
N VAL A 499 -5.93 10.76 -20.44
CA VAL A 499 -4.76 10.05 -21.01
C VAL A 499 -4.06 9.19 -19.95
N GLY A 500 -3.91 9.68 -18.71
CA GLY A 500 -3.36 8.90 -17.60
C GLY A 500 -4.23 7.70 -17.21
N ALA A 501 -5.55 7.87 -17.19
CA ALA A 501 -6.49 6.77 -16.98
C ALA A 501 -6.41 5.74 -18.12
N LEU A 502 -6.33 6.20 -19.37
CA LEU A 502 -6.19 5.35 -20.55
C LEU A 502 -4.86 4.57 -20.55
N SER A 503 -3.73 5.18 -20.14
CA SER A 503 -2.44 4.48 -20.07
C SER A 503 -2.48 3.31 -19.09
N LEU A 504 -3.16 3.46 -17.94
CA LEU A 504 -3.37 2.38 -16.98
C LEU A 504 -4.18 1.21 -17.54
N THR A 505 -5.03 1.38 -18.55
CA THR A 505 -5.71 0.26 -19.23
C THR A 505 -4.72 -0.66 -19.97
N GLN A 506 -3.59 -0.11 -20.43
CA GLN A 506 -2.52 -0.84 -21.11
C GLN A 506 -1.52 -1.48 -20.13
N ALA A 507 -1.46 -0.99 -18.88
CA ALA A 507 -0.63 -1.53 -17.82
C ALA A 507 -1.11 -2.90 -17.32
N LYS A 508 -0.92 -3.96 -18.13
CA LYS A 508 -1.04 -5.35 -17.66
C LYS A 508 0.03 -5.60 -16.59
N THR A 509 -0.34 -5.38 -15.34
CA THR A 509 0.42 -5.77 -14.15
C THR A 509 0.69 -7.27 -14.23
N PRO A 510 1.97 -7.72 -14.16
CA PRO A 510 2.24 -9.14 -13.99
C PRO A 510 1.53 -9.62 -12.72
N THR A 511 0.62 -10.59 -12.84
CA THR A 511 0.05 -11.23 -11.65
C THR A 511 1.20 -11.71 -10.79
N PRO A 512 1.30 -11.32 -9.51
CA PRO A 512 2.41 -11.76 -8.67
C PRO A 512 2.43 -13.29 -8.60
N GLN A 513 3.37 -13.89 -9.32
CA GLN A 513 3.61 -15.32 -9.22
C GLN A 513 4.14 -15.56 -7.82
N VAL A 514 3.27 -16.07 -6.95
CA VAL A 514 3.71 -16.75 -5.72
C VAL A 514 4.66 -17.83 -6.19
N ALA A 515 5.95 -17.65 -5.89
CA ALA A 515 6.99 -18.56 -6.31
C ALA A 515 6.87 -19.85 -5.50
N VAL A 516 5.98 -20.73 -5.96
CA VAL A 516 5.92 -22.13 -5.51
C VAL A 516 7.24 -22.75 -5.91
N ALA A 517 8.15 -22.85 -4.95
CA ALA A 517 9.39 -23.58 -5.12
C ALA A 517 9.06 -25.03 -5.51
N ARG A 518 9.71 -25.49 -6.57
CA ARG A 518 9.83 -26.90 -6.96
C ARG A 518 11.29 -27.28 -6.80
#